data_AF-A0A7G9XSW8-F1
#
_entry.id   AF-A0A7G9XSW8-F1
#
_cell.length_a   1.000
_cell.length_b   1.000
_cell.length_c   1.000
_cell.angle_alpha   90.00
_cell.angle_beta   90.00
_cell.angle_gamma   90.00
#
_symmetry.space_group_name_H-M   'P 1'
#
loop_
_entity.id
_entity.type
_entity.pdbx_description
1 polymer ?
#
loop_
_entity_poly.entity_id
_entity_poly.type
_entity_poly.pdbx_seq_one_letter_code
_entity_poly.pdbx_strand_id
1 'polypeptide(L)'
;MTAGIPEENTLGIVVGNAARAVSKTAKRLGRAGARPSLGSSFLALGADVLVVLRAVYGLSWFVALWDRYPVPGAAASAWGVLILVIAGTAIASRVGGDTMPTWTFALVLTGIAATVVLDVIAVWDLHDLGRTLTAATAAGAALLLVVTQRGAAELLIAAGTLGLGLAVAIFINTPPGTPFDADHLAPQLAAIAFAVLPAVIGVTVVQGYRRMVQLELDRVLVQSNVSAPRYAVGMLASEELARLDLAAERLLDSIATKKTALPLTPKTASLAASLATELRLHLIEGRRETWLYHAVSESELLGRSVTLVDKSALAGLLDAPQRDGLLSAAWMLVSDTRKKAALNRSITIQLGPLAPTGTPRTDHKIIVPITITSSGIRRNRVDPSIWAALGRVGRYSDSTEGGSLRVDIEAAVDNPADV
;
A
#
# COMPACT_ATOMS: atom_id res chain seq x y z
N MET A 1 55.49 9.33 17.07
CA MET A 1 54.86 8.43 16.08
C MET A 1 53.35 8.48 16.28
N THR A 2 52.65 9.28 15.49
CA THR A 2 51.20 9.22 15.24
C THR A 2 50.94 10.10 14.02
N ALA A 3 50.97 9.49 12.84
CA ALA A 3 50.65 10.20 11.60
C ALA A 3 49.13 10.31 11.48
N GLY A 4 48.62 11.53 11.55
CA GLY A 4 47.24 11.86 11.17
C GLY A 4 47.08 11.69 9.66
N ILE A 5 46.05 10.93 9.27
CA ILE A 5 45.66 10.76 7.87
C ILE A 5 44.77 11.97 7.52
N PRO A 6 45.01 12.70 6.42
CA PRO A 6 44.21 13.86 6.06
C PRO A 6 42.86 13.45 5.48
N GLU A 7 41.78 13.99 6.05
CA GLU A 7 40.48 14.09 5.43
C GLU A 7 40.47 15.29 4.47
N GLU A 8 40.66 15.05 3.17
CA GLU A 8 40.10 15.88 2.10
C GLU A 8 40.36 15.20 0.75
N ASN A 9 39.29 14.74 0.08
CA ASN A 9 39.33 14.29 -1.31
C ASN A 9 38.35 15.15 -2.13
N THR A 10 38.89 15.73 -3.19
CA THR A 10 38.36 16.77 -4.10
C THR A 10 37.24 16.31 -5.04
N LEU A 11 36.34 15.45 -4.57
CA LEU A 11 35.13 15.05 -5.28
C LEU A 11 34.00 15.05 -4.26
N GLY A 12 33.21 16.12 -4.25
CA GLY A 12 32.16 16.40 -3.27
C GLY A 12 31.02 15.39 -3.25
N ILE A 13 31.29 14.17 -2.84
CA ILE A 13 30.32 13.11 -2.61
C ILE A 13 30.55 12.59 -1.20
N VAL A 14 29.65 13.00 -0.31
CA VAL A 14 29.51 12.44 1.04
C VAL A 14 29.02 11.00 0.88
N VAL A 15 29.95 10.04 0.93
CA VAL A 15 29.66 8.60 0.97
C VAL A 15 29.05 8.30 2.34
N GLY A 16 27.73 8.34 2.41
CA GLY A 16 27.00 7.99 3.63
C GLY A 16 25.48 8.16 3.58
N ASN A 17 24.95 9.00 2.67
CA ASN A 17 23.54 9.38 2.70
C ASN A 17 22.71 9.00 1.45
N ALA A 18 23.30 8.38 0.43
CA ALA A 18 22.61 8.03 -0.82
C ALA A 18 21.45 7.03 -0.61
N ALA A 19 21.65 5.99 0.21
CA ALA A 19 20.61 4.99 0.50
C ALA A 19 19.34 5.59 1.15
N ARG A 20 19.50 6.66 1.95
CA ARG A 20 18.38 7.37 2.60
C ARG A 20 17.66 8.34 1.67
N ALA A 21 18.35 8.89 0.68
CA ALA A 21 17.80 9.78 -0.33
C ALA A 21 16.98 9.01 -1.38
N VAL A 22 17.49 7.87 -1.85
CA VAL A 22 16.79 6.96 -2.78
C VAL A 22 15.51 6.43 -2.15
N SER A 23 15.55 6.08 -0.85
CA SER A 23 14.38 5.69 -0.05
C SER A 23 13.26 6.74 -0.06
N LYS A 24 13.58 8.04 0.06
CA LYS A 24 12.57 9.12 0.09
C LYS A 24 11.99 9.39 -1.30
N THR A 25 12.79 9.30 -2.35
CA THR A 25 12.34 9.50 -3.73
C THR A 25 11.49 8.32 -4.21
N ALA A 26 11.89 7.08 -3.92
CA ALA A 26 11.10 5.87 -4.16
C ALA A 26 9.77 5.90 -3.39
N LYS A 27 9.77 6.40 -2.13
CA LYS A 27 8.55 6.57 -1.32
C LYS A 27 7.61 7.67 -1.86
N ARG A 28 8.13 8.66 -2.59
CA ARG A 28 7.33 9.67 -3.30
C ARG A 28 6.80 9.15 -4.64
N LEU A 29 7.59 8.36 -5.37
CA LEU A 29 7.18 7.77 -6.65
C LEU A 29 6.13 6.66 -6.48
N GLY A 30 6.27 5.81 -5.44
CA GLY A 30 5.26 4.78 -5.11
C GLY A 30 3.89 5.35 -4.71
N ARG A 31 3.83 6.61 -4.25
CA ARG A 31 2.56 7.34 -4.05
C ARG A 31 2.02 7.97 -5.33
N ALA A 32 2.87 8.26 -6.31
CA ALA A 32 2.50 8.91 -7.57
C ALA A 32 2.11 7.92 -8.68
N GLY A 33 2.46 6.63 -8.54
CA GLY A 33 2.18 5.58 -9.52
C GLY A 33 0.81 4.90 -9.43
N ALA A 34 -0.01 5.25 -8.44
CA ALA A 34 -1.38 4.74 -8.35
C ALA A 34 -2.27 5.48 -9.35
N ARG A 35 -2.10 5.19 -10.65
CA ARG A 35 -3.15 5.45 -11.64
C ARG A 35 -4.46 4.88 -11.08
N PRO A 36 -5.59 5.58 -11.19
CA PRO A 36 -6.86 5.09 -10.66
C PRO A 36 -7.14 3.73 -11.29
N SER A 37 -6.93 2.67 -10.51
CA SER A 37 -7.23 1.32 -10.95
C SER A 37 -8.73 1.27 -11.18
N LEU A 38 -9.17 0.54 -12.21
CA LEU A 38 -10.58 0.33 -12.55
C LEU A 38 -11.44 -0.03 -11.30
N GLY A 39 -10.85 -0.65 -10.28
CA GLY A 39 -11.56 -0.97 -9.03
C GLY A 39 -11.86 0.23 -8.11
N SER A 40 -11.06 1.31 -8.15
CA SER A 40 -11.34 2.53 -7.38
C SER A 40 -12.61 3.26 -7.89
N SER A 41 -12.84 3.27 -9.20
CA SER A 41 -14.07 3.79 -9.80
C SER A 41 -15.30 2.94 -9.46
N PHE A 42 -15.16 1.61 -9.39
CA PHE A 42 -16.28 0.74 -8.96
C PHE A 42 -16.66 0.97 -7.50
N LEU A 43 -15.68 1.16 -6.61
CA LEU A 43 -15.95 1.50 -5.21
C LEU A 43 -16.64 2.86 -5.07
N ALA A 44 -16.21 3.86 -5.84
CA ALA A 44 -16.85 5.17 -5.87
C ALA A 44 -18.30 5.07 -6.37
N LEU A 45 -18.56 4.30 -7.42
CA LEU A 45 -19.91 4.09 -7.94
C LEU A 45 -20.82 3.37 -6.92
N GLY A 46 -20.31 2.35 -6.24
CA GLY A 46 -21.04 1.67 -5.17
C GLY A 46 -21.38 2.60 -4.00
N ALA A 47 -20.44 3.48 -3.63
CA ALA A 47 -20.67 4.53 -2.64
C ALA A 47 -21.77 5.52 -3.09
N ASP A 48 -21.71 6.02 -4.33
CA ASP A 48 -22.73 6.90 -4.91
C ASP A 48 -24.13 6.27 -4.84
N VAL A 49 -24.26 5.01 -5.24
CA VAL A 49 -25.55 4.28 -5.21
C VAL A 49 -26.10 4.15 -3.79
N LEU A 50 -25.25 3.86 -2.81
CA LEU A 50 -25.66 3.77 -1.40
C LEU A 50 -26.13 5.13 -0.86
N VAL A 51 -25.46 6.22 -1.23
CA VAL A 51 -25.86 7.58 -0.85
C VAL A 51 -27.23 7.91 -1.41
N VAL A 52 -27.46 7.65 -2.70
CA VAL A 52 -28.75 7.89 -3.36
C VAL A 52 -29.85 7.05 -2.70
N LEU A 53 -29.62 5.76 -2.49
CA LEU A 53 -30.62 4.89 -1.86
C LEU A 53 -30.97 5.37 -0.44
N ARG A 54 -29.97 5.75 0.35
CA ARG A 54 -30.17 6.26 1.70
C ARG A 54 -30.91 7.60 1.72
N ALA A 55 -30.61 8.48 0.77
CA ALA A 55 -31.27 9.77 0.61
C ALA A 55 -32.74 9.58 0.19
N VAL A 56 -33.03 8.69 -0.76
CA VAL A 56 -34.41 8.35 -1.17
C VAL A 56 -35.20 7.78 0.00
N TYR A 57 -34.62 6.86 0.77
CA TYR A 57 -35.28 6.32 1.97
C TYR A 57 -35.60 7.41 2.99
N GLY A 58 -34.64 8.30 3.29
CA GLY A 58 -34.85 9.41 4.22
C GLY A 58 -35.90 10.42 3.71
N LEU A 59 -35.88 10.74 2.42
CA LEU A 59 -36.80 11.68 1.80
C LEU A 59 -38.24 11.13 1.78
N SER A 60 -38.40 9.83 1.53
CA SER A 60 -39.69 9.16 1.63
C SER A 60 -40.26 9.22 3.05
N TRP A 61 -39.42 9.04 4.08
CA TRP A 61 -39.85 9.20 5.47
C TRP A 61 -40.20 10.65 5.79
N PHE A 62 -39.44 11.61 5.27
CA PHE A 62 -39.72 13.04 5.42
C PHE A 62 -41.10 13.41 4.87
N VAL A 63 -41.43 12.95 3.65
CA VAL A 63 -42.75 13.18 3.05
C VAL A 63 -43.85 12.53 3.89
N ALA A 64 -43.64 11.32 4.40
CA ALA A 64 -44.60 10.63 5.26
C ALA A 64 -44.83 11.32 6.62
N LEU A 65 -43.82 12.03 7.14
CA LEU A 65 -43.89 12.76 8.41
C LEU A 65 -44.26 14.24 8.25
N TRP A 66 -44.56 14.70 7.02
CA TRP A 66 -44.74 16.12 6.72
C TRP A 66 -45.69 16.85 7.69
N ASP A 67 -46.86 16.27 7.93
CA ASP A 67 -47.90 16.87 8.79
C ASP A 67 -47.57 16.85 10.29
N ARG A 68 -46.50 16.14 10.69
CA ARG A 68 -46.06 16.05 12.09
C ARG A 68 -45.00 17.07 12.44
N TYR A 69 -44.37 17.74 11.47
CA TYR A 69 -43.31 18.70 11.76
C TYR A 69 -43.88 20.02 12.29
N PRO A 70 -43.43 20.51 13.47
CA PRO A 70 -43.76 21.84 13.95
C PRO A 70 -43.29 22.95 13.00
N VAL A 71 -42.12 22.77 12.37
CA VAL A 71 -41.52 23.74 11.44
C VAL A 71 -41.15 23.04 10.12
N PRO A 72 -42.12 22.75 9.24
CA PRO A 72 -41.88 21.98 8.01
C PRO A 72 -40.92 22.70 7.05
N GLY A 73 -40.90 24.03 7.07
CA GLY A 73 -39.96 24.84 6.27
C GLY A 73 -38.49 24.57 6.63
N ALA A 74 -38.18 24.35 7.91
CA ALA A 74 -36.83 24.04 8.36
C ALA A 74 -36.40 22.65 7.85
N ALA A 75 -37.25 21.63 7.95
CA ALA A 75 -36.96 20.30 7.44
C ALA A 75 -36.83 20.27 5.89
N ALA A 76 -37.68 21.02 5.18
CA ALA A 76 -37.56 21.17 3.73
C ALA A 76 -36.23 21.85 3.34
N SER A 77 -35.81 22.87 4.08
CA SER A 77 -34.52 23.53 3.87
C SER A 77 -33.33 22.61 4.17
N ALA A 78 -33.43 21.75 5.20
CA ALA A 78 -32.41 20.75 5.52
C ALA A 78 -32.17 19.78 4.34
N TRP A 79 -33.25 19.28 3.74
CA TRP A 79 -33.20 18.44 2.54
C TRP A 79 -32.66 19.20 1.33
N GLY A 80 -33.06 20.45 1.12
CA GLY A 80 -32.51 21.29 0.05
C GLY A 80 -31.00 21.45 0.15
N VAL A 81 -30.49 21.76 1.35
CA VAL A 81 -29.05 21.84 1.62
C VAL A 81 -28.38 20.49 1.40
N LEU A 82 -28.97 19.39 1.90
CA LEU A 82 -28.39 18.05 1.75
C LEU A 82 -28.27 17.63 0.28
N ILE A 83 -29.31 17.86 -0.53
CA ILE A 83 -29.29 17.57 -1.96
C ILE A 83 -28.21 18.40 -2.66
N LEU A 84 -28.08 19.68 -2.31
CA LEU A 84 -27.03 20.55 -2.85
C LEU A 84 -25.64 20.03 -2.47
N VAL A 85 -25.44 19.61 -1.22
CA VAL A 85 -24.17 19.02 -0.77
C VAL A 85 -23.87 17.72 -1.52
N ILE A 86 -24.84 16.82 -1.66
CA ILE A 86 -24.67 15.54 -2.38
C ILE A 86 -24.32 15.81 -3.85
N ALA A 87 -25.11 16.63 -4.54
CA ALA A 87 -24.89 16.94 -5.95
C ALA A 87 -23.57 17.68 -6.16
N GLY A 88 -23.29 18.71 -5.35
CA GLY A 88 -22.05 19.47 -5.41
C GLY A 88 -20.82 18.62 -5.15
N THR A 89 -20.89 17.70 -4.18
CA THR A 89 -19.81 16.76 -3.88
C THR A 89 -19.60 15.75 -5.00
N ALA A 90 -20.68 15.19 -5.57
CA ALA A 90 -20.60 14.24 -6.68
C ALA A 90 -20.07 14.88 -7.97
N ILE A 91 -20.41 16.15 -8.23
CA ILE A 91 -19.86 16.91 -9.36
C ILE A 91 -18.39 17.24 -9.11
N ALA A 92 -18.07 17.76 -7.92
CA ALA A 92 -16.69 18.09 -7.55
C ALA A 92 -15.78 16.85 -7.57
N SER A 93 -16.27 15.68 -7.16
CA SER A 93 -15.50 14.44 -7.18
C SER A 93 -15.20 13.96 -8.60
N ARG A 94 -16.12 14.17 -9.55
CA ARG A 94 -15.95 13.82 -10.97
C ARG A 94 -15.05 14.78 -11.74
N VAL A 95 -15.05 16.06 -11.36
CA VAL A 95 -14.27 17.11 -12.04
C VAL A 95 -12.89 17.32 -11.39
N GLY A 96 -12.77 17.06 -10.08
CA GLY A 96 -11.64 17.48 -9.24
C GLY A 96 -10.38 16.59 -9.23
N GLY A 97 -10.32 15.52 -10.02
CA GLY A 97 -9.15 14.61 -10.04
C GLY A 97 -8.97 13.79 -8.75
N ASP A 98 -7.76 13.24 -8.54
CA ASP A 98 -7.49 12.19 -7.54
C ASP A 98 -7.55 12.66 -6.06
N THR A 99 -7.50 13.96 -5.79
CA THR A 99 -7.46 14.48 -4.41
C THR A 99 -8.34 15.71 -4.23
N MET A 100 -9.20 15.67 -3.21
CA MET A 100 -10.05 16.81 -2.86
C MET A 100 -9.26 17.87 -2.06
N PRO A 101 -9.32 19.17 -2.41
CA PRO A 101 -8.73 20.24 -1.62
C PRO A 101 -9.41 20.44 -0.25
N THR A 102 -8.65 20.79 0.80
CA THR A 102 -9.14 20.94 2.20
C THR A 102 -10.30 21.91 2.35
N TRP A 103 -10.30 23.00 1.58
CA TRP A 103 -11.38 23.97 1.61
C TRP A 103 -12.70 23.38 1.08
N THR A 104 -12.66 22.56 0.01
CA THR A 104 -13.86 21.94 -0.56
C THR A 104 -14.45 20.93 0.42
N PHE A 105 -13.59 20.17 1.10
CA PHE A 105 -14.04 19.25 2.14
C PHE A 105 -14.63 19.97 3.35
N ALA A 106 -14.03 21.09 3.79
CA ALA A 106 -14.60 21.92 4.83
C ALA A 106 -15.98 22.47 4.45
N LEU A 107 -16.19 22.83 3.18
CA LEU A 107 -17.50 23.25 2.65
C LEU A 107 -18.52 22.10 2.74
N VAL A 108 -18.15 20.88 2.34
CA VAL A 108 -19.01 19.69 2.49
C VAL A 108 -19.38 19.46 3.95
N LEU A 109 -18.40 19.50 4.87
CA LEU A 109 -18.66 19.34 6.31
C LEU A 109 -19.58 20.44 6.85
N THR A 110 -19.39 21.68 6.41
CA THR A 110 -20.24 22.81 6.80
C THR A 110 -21.67 22.61 6.31
N GLY A 111 -21.84 22.13 5.08
CA GLY A 111 -23.15 21.80 4.53
C GLY A 111 -23.84 20.66 5.28
N ILE A 112 -23.11 19.59 5.60
CA ILE A 112 -23.61 18.48 6.43
C ILE A 112 -24.04 19.00 7.82
N ALA A 113 -23.22 19.83 8.46
CA ALA A 113 -23.54 20.41 9.76
C ALA A 113 -24.79 21.30 9.69
N ALA A 114 -24.91 22.15 8.67
CA ALA A 114 -26.08 22.98 8.44
C ALA A 114 -27.35 22.14 8.24
N THR A 115 -27.28 21.06 7.45
CA THR A 115 -28.38 20.10 7.29
C THR A 115 -28.80 19.52 8.64
N VAL A 116 -27.86 19.06 9.47
CA VAL A 116 -28.18 18.48 10.78
C VAL A 116 -28.85 19.50 11.70
N VAL A 117 -28.32 20.72 11.76
CA VAL A 117 -28.88 21.80 12.60
C VAL A 117 -30.30 22.14 12.16
N LEU A 118 -30.53 22.31 10.85
CA LEU A 118 -31.86 22.62 10.31
C LEU A 118 -32.87 21.49 10.56
N ASP A 119 -32.45 20.23 10.41
CA ASP A 119 -33.29 19.07 10.68
C ASP A 119 -33.67 18.98 12.16
N VAL A 120 -32.71 19.20 13.07
CA VAL A 120 -32.95 19.22 14.53
C VAL A 120 -33.89 20.35 14.93
N ILE A 121 -33.73 21.55 14.39
CA ILE A 121 -34.64 22.69 14.64
C ILE A 121 -36.07 22.34 14.23
N ALA A 122 -36.24 21.62 13.11
CA ALA A 122 -37.55 21.29 12.59
C ALA A 122 -38.37 20.36 13.51
N VAL A 123 -37.70 19.55 14.33
CA VAL A 123 -38.32 18.52 15.20
C VAL A 123 -38.11 18.75 16.69
N TRP A 124 -37.43 19.83 17.09
CA TRP A 124 -37.00 20.04 18.48
C TRP A 124 -38.16 19.91 19.48
N ASP A 125 -39.31 20.49 19.17
CA ASP A 125 -40.48 20.51 20.06
C ASP A 125 -41.19 19.15 20.18
N LEU A 126 -40.86 18.18 19.31
CA LEU A 126 -41.45 16.84 19.35
C LEU A 126 -40.82 15.94 20.43
N HIS A 127 -39.66 16.33 20.98
CA HIS A 127 -38.94 15.59 22.03
C HIS A 127 -38.62 14.11 21.67
N ASP A 128 -38.64 13.75 20.38
CA ASP A 128 -38.34 12.40 19.87
C ASP A 128 -37.50 12.50 18.59
N LEU A 129 -36.26 12.98 18.74
CA LEU A 129 -35.30 13.09 17.63
C LEU A 129 -35.01 11.73 16.96
N GLY A 130 -35.13 10.62 17.69
CA GLY A 130 -34.81 9.29 17.18
C GLY A 130 -35.72 8.83 16.03
N ARG A 131 -37.02 9.15 16.09
CA ARG A 131 -38.01 8.73 15.07
C ARG A 131 -38.26 9.77 13.99
N THR A 132 -37.89 11.02 14.25
CA THR A 132 -38.32 12.18 13.45
C THR A 132 -37.21 12.77 12.60
N LEU A 133 -35.94 12.57 12.96
CA LEU A 133 -34.80 13.04 12.15
C LEU A 133 -34.68 12.26 10.83
N THR A 134 -34.72 12.98 9.71
CA THR A 134 -34.68 12.39 8.36
C THR A 134 -33.46 12.80 7.58
N ALA A 135 -33.21 14.11 7.47
CA ALA A 135 -32.08 14.63 6.74
C ALA A 135 -30.77 14.40 7.50
N ALA A 136 -30.75 14.57 8.83
CA ALA A 136 -29.57 14.36 9.66
C ALA A 136 -29.08 12.91 9.63
N THR A 137 -30.01 11.95 9.62
CA THR A 137 -29.68 10.52 9.55
C THR A 137 -29.21 10.08 8.16
N ALA A 138 -29.56 10.84 7.12
CA ALA A 138 -29.05 10.64 5.76
C ALA A 138 -27.75 11.42 5.49
N ALA A 139 -27.51 12.54 6.17
CA ALA A 139 -26.37 13.42 5.94
C ALA A 139 -25.01 12.73 6.13
N GLY A 140 -24.92 11.80 7.08
CA GLY A 140 -23.70 11.04 7.29
C GLY A 140 -23.33 10.10 6.14
N ALA A 141 -24.31 9.68 5.33
CA ALA A 141 -24.02 8.93 4.10
C ALA A 141 -23.29 9.80 3.07
N ALA A 142 -23.50 11.11 3.03
CA ALA A 142 -22.80 12.00 2.08
C ALA A 142 -21.27 11.96 2.23
N LEU A 143 -20.74 11.57 3.39
CA LEU A 143 -19.30 11.33 3.58
C LEU A 143 -18.75 10.20 2.71
N LEU A 144 -19.60 9.28 2.23
CA LEU A 144 -19.20 8.23 1.29
C LEU A 144 -18.76 8.79 -0.07
N LEU A 145 -19.28 9.94 -0.49
CA LEU A 145 -18.92 10.56 -1.78
C LEU A 145 -17.44 11.01 -1.83
N VAL A 146 -16.82 11.19 -0.67
CA VAL A 146 -15.43 11.64 -0.52
C VAL A 146 -14.51 10.55 0.02
N VAL A 147 -15.03 9.32 0.22
CA VAL A 147 -14.30 8.23 0.87
C VAL A 147 -13.04 7.79 0.13
N THR A 148 -13.05 7.92 -1.20
CA THR A 148 -11.92 7.56 -2.08
C THR A 148 -10.92 8.71 -2.22
N GLN A 149 -11.29 9.95 -1.91
CA GLN A 149 -10.44 11.13 -2.13
C GLN A 149 -9.80 11.64 -0.84
N ARG A 150 -10.29 11.19 0.33
CA ARG A 150 -9.86 11.67 1.64
C ARG A 150 -9.19 10.63 2.52
N GLY A 151 -8.45 11.14 3.51
CA GLY A 151 -7.83 10.31 4.53
C GLY A 151 -8.88 9.67 5.42
N ALA A 152 -8.71 8.40 5.76
CA ALA A 152 -9.63 7.67 6.62
C ALA A 152 -9.81 8.31 8.00
N ALA A 153 -8.74 8.87 8.58
CA ALA A 153 -8.82 9.53 9.88
C ALA A 153 -9.73 10.77 9.83
N GLU A 154 -9.64 11.59 8.78
CA GLU A 154 -10.48 12.78 8.62
C GLU A 154 -11.97 12.40 8.54
N LEU A 155 -12.30 11.35 7.80
CA LEU A 155 -13.67 10.87 7.65
C LEU A 155 -14.23 10.24 8.93
N LEU A 156 -13.41 9.47 9.65
CA LEU A 156 -13.81 8.89 10.93
C LEU A 156 -13.99 9.97 12.00
N ILE A 157 -13.14 11.00 12.01
CA ILE A 157 -13.31 12.16 12.90
C ILE A 157 -14.61 12.88 12.55
N ALA A 158 -14.86 13.18 11.26
CA ALA A 158 -16.09 13.84 10.83
C ALA A 158 -17.36 13.04 11.20
N ALA A 159 -17.37 11.73 10.92
CA ALA A 159 -18.48 10.85 11.28
C ALA A 159 -18.66 10.75 12.80
N GLY A 160 -17.55 10.67 13.55
CA GLY A 160 -17.57 10.66 15.02
C GLY A 160 -18.10 11.97 15.61
N THR A 161 -17.67 13.13 15.08
CA THR A 161 -18.19 14.44 15.48
C THR A 161 -19.67 14.58 15.19
N LEU A 162 -20.13 14.11 14.03
CA LEU A 162 -21.55 14.10 13.68
C LEU A 162 -22.37 13.20 14.62
N GLY A 163 -21.89 11.98 14.88
CA GLY A 163 -22.54 11.06 15.82
C GLY A 163 -22.58 11.58 17.25
N LEU A 164 -21.48 12.16 17.73
CA LEU A 164 -21.39 12.79 19.05
C LEU A 164 -22.33 13.99 19.16
N GLY A 165 -22.38 14.84 18.13
CA GLY A 165 -23.29 15.98 18.08
C GLY A 165 -24.76 15.56 18.16
N LEU A 166 -25.14 14.51 17.42
CA LEU A 166 -26.48 13.94 17.49
C LEU A 166 -26.78 13.31 18.86
N ALA A 167 -25.83 12.57 19.44
CA ALA A 167 -26.00 11.99 20.77
C ALA A 167 -26.21 13.06 21.85
N VAL A 168 -25.45 14.16 21.79
CA VAL A 168 -25.61 15.31 22.69
C VAL A 168 -26.96 15.99 22.47
N ALA A 169 -27.38 16.20 21.21
CA ALA A 169 -28.68 16.79 20.90
C ALA A 169 -29.83 15.92 21.42
N ILE A 170 -29.78 14.60 21.23
CA ILE A 170 -30.74 13.64 21.75
C ILE A 170 -30.79 13.71 23.28
N PHE A 171 -29.63 13.71 23.95
CA PHE A 171 -29.56 13.78 25.41
C PHE A 171 -30.19 15.05 25.97
N ILE A 172 -29.91 16.22 25.36
CA ILE A 172 -30.46 17.51 25.80
C ILE A 172 -31.97 17.60 25.52
N ASN A 173 -32.42 17.07 24.39
CA ASN A 173 -33.82 17.13 23.98
C ASN A 173 -34.70 16.11 24.73
N THR A 174 -34.13 15.09 25.35
CA THR A 174 -34.87 14.09 26.11
C THR A 174 -35.35 14.67 27.46
N PRO A 175 -36.68 14.69 27.74
CA PRO A 175 -37.19 15.23 28.99
C PRO A 175 -36.66 14.49 30.23
N PRO A 176 -36.41 15.19 31.36
CA PRO A 176 -35.98 14.55 32.59
C PRO A 176 -37.07 13.60 33.12
N GLY A 177 -36.70 12.34 33.38
CA GLY A 177 -37.60 11.30 33.89
C GLY A 177 -38.13 10.32 32.84
N THR A 178 -37.68 10.39 31.59
CA THR A 178 -38.01 9.38 30.57
C THR A 178 -37.49 7.99 30.97
N PRO A 179 -38.33 6.93 30.93
CA PRO A 179 -37.92 5.57 31.22
C PRO A 179 -36.81 5.08 30.27
N PHE A 180 -35.86 4.33 30.81
CA PHE A 180 -34.79 3.70 30.03
C PHE A 180 -35.27 2.39 29.39
N ASP A 181 -36.30 2.50 28.54
CA ASP A 181 -36.94 1.37 27.87
C ASP A 181 -36.49 1.23 26.41
N ALA A 182 -36.61 0.01 25.88
CA ALA A 182 -36.21 -0.31 24.50
C ALA A 182 -36.90 0.57 23.45
N ASP A 183 -38.15 0.98 23.70
CA ASP A 183 -38.94 1.80 22.77
C ASP A 183 -38.41 3.21 22.57
N HIS A 184 -37.69 3.76 23.55
CA HIS A 184 -37.08 5.09 23.50
C HIS A 184 -35.62 5.02 23.04
N LEU A 185 -34.88 4.00 23.48
CA LEU A 185 -33.46 3.87 23.16
C LEU A 185 -33.22 3.36 21.74
N ALA A 186 -34.03 2.41 21.26
CA ALA A 186 -33.78 1.79 19.96
C ALA A 186 -33.86 2.81 18.79
N PRO A 187 -34.85 3.72 18.71
CA PRO A 187 -34.89 4.74 17.66
C PRO A 187 -33.72 5.73 17.74
N GLN A 188 -33.33 6.14 18.94
CA GLN A 188 -32.20 7.06 19.16
C GLN A 188 -30.87 6.44 18.69
N LEU A 189 -30.62 5.18 19.08
CA LEU A 189 -29.45 4.43 18.63
C LEU A 189 -29.49 4.19 17.12
N ALA A 190 -30.66 3.88 16.56
CA ALA A 190 -30.82 3.71 15.12
C ALA A 190 -30.50 5.01 14.35
N ALA A 191 -30.98 6.17 14.82
CA ALA A 191 -30.68 7.46 14.21
C ALA A 191 -29.17 7.74 14.17
N ILE A 192 -28.47 7.54 15.29
CA ILE A 192 -27.01 7.70 15.37
C ILE A 192 -26.32 6.68 14.46
N ALA A 193 -26.74 5.42 14.51
CA ALA A 193 -26.15 4.34 13.71
C ALA A 193 -26.29 4.63 12.21
N PHE A 194 -27.47 5.06 11.75
CA PHE A 194 -27.67 5.42 10.34
C PHE A 194 -26.85 6.62 9.90
N ALA A 195 -26.55 7.53 10.82
CA ALA A 195 -25.72 8.69 10.54
C ALA A 195 -24.21 8.33 10.50
N VAL A 196 -23.74 7.42 11.36
CA VAL A 196 -22.30 7.15 11.51
C VAL A 196 -21.84 5.93 10.71
N LEU A 197 -22.60 4.83 10.72
CA LEU A 197 -22.17 3.54 10.16
C LEU A 197 -21.82 3.60 8.67
N PRO A 198 -22.57 4.30 7.79
CA PRO A 198 -22.22 4.35 6.37
C PRO A 198 -20.76 4.81 6.16
N ALA A 199 -20.34 5.89 6.82
CA ALA A 199 -18.99 6.41 6.71
C ALA A 199 -17.94 5.42 7.25
N VAL A 200 -18.20 4.79 8.39
CA VAL A 200 -17.29 3.79 8.98
C VAL A 200 -17.14 2.57 8.07
N ILE A 201 -18.25 2.05 7.55
CA ILE A 201 -18.25 0.91 6.62
C ILE A 201 -17.49 1.29 5.34
N GLY A 202 -17.78 2.46 4.76
CA GLY A 202 -17.09 2.94 3.57
C GLY A 202 -15.57 3.03 3.77
N VAL A 203 -15.13 3.64 4.89
CA VAL A 203 -13.70 3.76 5.22
C VAL A 203 -13.04 2.38 5.36
N THR A 204 -13.67 1.45 6.08
CA THR A 204 -13.09 0.11 6.30
C THR A 204 -12.97 -0.69 5.02
N VAL A 205 -13.99 -0.64 4.15
CA VAL A 205 -13.99 -1.31 2.83
C VAL A 205 -12.91 -0.72 1.93
N VAL A 206 -12.83 0.61 1.82
CA VAL A 206 -11.83 1.27 0.96
C VAL A 206 -10.40 1.05 1.46
N GLN A 207 -10.17 1.11 2.77
CA GLN A 207 -8.86 0.78 3.32
C GLN A 207 -8.48 -0.67 3.11
N GLY A 208 -9.43 -1.60 3.29
CA GLY A 208 -9.23 -3.02 3.04
C GLY A 208 -8.84 -3.27 1.58
N TYR A 209 -9.58 -2.67 0.66
CA TYR A 209 -9.31 -2.76 -0.77
C TYR A 209 -7.94 -2.17 -1.15
N ARG A 210 -7.60 -0.96 -0.67
CA ARG A 210 -6.29 -0.34 -0.92
C ARG A 210 -5.14 -1.21 -0.44
N ARG A 211 -5.29 -1.76 0.77
CA ARG A 211 -4.28 -2.67 1.34
C ARG A 211 -4.16 -3.93 0.50
N MET A 212 -5.27 -4.53 0.08
CA MET A 212 -5.26 -5.71 -0.79
C MET A 212 -4.55 -5.44 -2.12
N VAL A 213 -4.91 -4.35 -2.81
CA VAL A 213 -4.28 -3.97 -4.09
C VAL A 213 -2.80 -3.70 -3.93
N GLN A 214 -2.38 -3.03 -2.86
CA GLN A 214 -0.95 -2.80 -2.58
C GLN A 214 -0.19 -4.11 -2.39
N LEU A 215 -0.78 -5.06 -1.64
CA LEU A 215 -0.19 -6.38 -1.44
C LEU A 215 -0.12 -7.17 -2.76
N GLU A 216 -1.15 -7.09 -3.61
CA GLU A 216 -1.16 -7.78 -4.91
C GLU A 216 -0.18 -7.17 -5.91
N LEU A 217 -0.10 -5.84 -5.99
CA LEU A 217 0.86 -5.16 -6.87
C LEU A 217 2.29 -5.48 -6.47
N ASP A 218 2.61 -5.40 -5.17
CA ASP A 218 3.94 -5.75 -4.66
C ASP A 218 4.22 -7.24 -4.91
N ARG A 219 3.24 -8.13 -4.76
CA ARG A 219 3.40 -9.54 -5.15
C ARG A 219 3.69 -9.73 -6.65
N VAL A 220 2.98 -9.03 -7.52
CA VAL A 220 3.16 -9.13 -8.99
C VAL A 220 4.53 -8.61 -9.41
N LEU A 221 4.98 -7.48 -8.86
CA LEU A 221 6.31 -6.93 -9.11
C LEU A 221 7.41 -7.94 -8.72
N VAL A 222 7.22 -8.58 -7.58
CA VAL A 222 8.18 -9.55 -7.07
C VAL A 222 8.13 -10.85 -7.88
N GLN A 223 6.96 -11.26 -8.35
CA GLN A 223 6.80 -12.39 -9.29
C GLN A 223 7.43 -12.10 -10.67
N SER A 224 7.40 -10.86 -11.17
CA SER A 224 8.09 -10.54 -12.43
C SER A 224 9.61 -10.70 -12.35
N ASN A 225 10.20 -10.56 -11.15
CA ASN A 225 11.62 -10.81 -10.93
C ASN A 225 11.98 -12.31 -10.92
N VAL A 226 11.03 -13.23 -10.73
CA VAL A 226 11.28 -14.69 -10.77
C VAL A 226 11.66 -15.16 -12.17
N SER A 227 11.06 -14.57 -13.20
CA SER A 227 11.32 -14.86 -14.60
C SER A 227 12.56 -14.14 -15.14
N ALA A 228 13.23 -13.31 -14.33
CA ALA A 228 14.41 -12.57 -14.76
C ALA A 228 15.62 -13.52 -14.98
N PRO A 229 16.57 -13.15 -15.86
CA PRO A 229 17.80 -13.90 -16.07
C PRO A 229 18.59 -14.12 -14.77
N ARG A 230 19.49 -15.13 -14.79
CA ARG A 230 20.30 -15.59 -13.62
C ARG A 230 20.91 -14.45 -12.81
N TYR A 231 21.45 -13.50 -13.56
CA TYR A 231 21.89 -12.19 -13.12
C TYR A 231 21.00 -11.20 -13.86
N ALA A 232 20.32 -10.34 -13.13
CA ALA A 232 19.47 -9.32 -13.70
C ALA A 232 19.86 -8.01 -13.05
N VAL A 233 19.81 -6.95 -13.83
CA VAL A 233 19.90 -5.59 -13.29
C VAL A 233 18.47 -5.25 -12.85
N GLY A 234 18.27 -4.90 -11.58
CA GLY A 234 16.96 -4.52 -11.04
C GLY A 234 16.25 -3.47 -11.91
N MET A 235 14.92 -3.39 -11.86
CA MET A 235 14.11 -2.56 -12.77
C MET A 235 14.61 -1.10 -12.82
N LEU A 236 15.01 -0.54 -11.67
CA LEU A 236 15.56 0.82 -11.59
C LEU A 236 16.97 0.95 -12.20
N ALA A 237 17.83 -0.04 -11.96
CA ALA A 237 19.17 -0.04 -12.53
C ALA A 237 19.15 -0.41 -14.03
N SER A 238 18.12 -1.11 -14.50
CA SER A 238 17.85 -1.40 -15.91
C SER A 238 17.42 -0.14 -16.67
N GLU A 239 16.60 0.72 -16.05
CA GLU A 239 16.29 2.05 -16.60
C GLU A 239 17.54 2.95 -16.64
N GLU A 240 18.40 2.89 -15.62
CA GLU A 240 19.65 3.65 -15.58
C GLU A 240 20.65 3.15 -16.64
N LEU A 241 20.78 1.82 -16.81
CA LEU A 241 21.57 1.21 -17.86
C LEU A 241 21.04 1.60 -19.25
N ALA A 242 19.72 1.55 -19.47
CA ALA A 242 19.10 1.95 -20.73
C ALA A 242 19.29 3.45 -21.02
N ARG A 243 19.30 4.30 -19.99
CA ARG A 243 19.61 5.74 -20.11
C ARG A 243 21.07 5.95 -20.51
N LEU A 244 22.00 5.22 -19.89
CA LEU A 244 23.43 5.28 -20.19
C LEU A 244 23.73 4.75 -21.60
N ASP A 245 23.08 3.65 -22.00
CA ASP A 245 23.20 3.05 -23.32
C ASP A 245 22.68 4.02 -24.40
N LEU A 246 21.50 4.62 -24.20
CA LEU A 246 20.96 5.65 -25.08
C LEU A 246 21.89 6.88 -25.18
N ALA A 247 22.55 7.25 -24.07
CA ALA A 247 23.52 8.34 -24.08
C ALA A 247 24.79 7.98 -24.89
N ALA A 248 25.26 6.74 -24.76
CA ALA A 248 26.36 6.21 -25.55
C ALA A 248 26.00 6.10 -27.04
N GLU A 249 24.82 5.60 -27.37
CA GLU A 249 24.32 5.48 -28.74
C GLU A 249 24.20 6.87 -29.39
N ARG A 250 23.64 7.86 -28.70
CA ARG A 250 23.57 9.25 -29.20
C ARG A 250 24.95 9.85 -29.43
N LEU A 251 25.92 9.56 -28.56
CA LEU A 251 27.29 10.02 -28.75
C LEU A 251 27.91 9.38 -30.00
N LEU A 252 27.75 8.06 -30.18
CA LEU A 252 28.24 7.34 -31.37
C LEU A 252 27.55 7.81 -32.66
N ASP A 253 26.24 8.01 -32.63
CA ASP A 253 25.45 8.52 -33.76
C ASP A 253 25.88 9.95 -34.15
N SER A 254 26.21 10.80 -33.15
CA SER A 254 26.74 12.14 -33.42
C SER A 254 28.10 12.14 -34.15
N ILE A 255 28.93 11.13 -33.90
CA ILE A 255 30.21 10.92 -34.59
C ILE A 255 29.96 10.35 -35.98
N ALA A 256 29.07 9.35 -36.11
CA ALA A 256 28.73 8.72 -37.38
C ALA A 256 28.11 9.70 -38.39
N THR A 257 27.24 10.61 -37.92
CA THR A 257 26.61 11.67 -38.73
C THR A 257 27.52 12.88 -38.98
N LYS A 258 28.78 12.85 -38.54
CA LYS A 258 29.77 13.95 -38.61
C LYS A 258 29.35 15.25 -37.92
N LYS A 259 28.33 15.22 -37.05
CA LYS A 259 27.97 16.38 -36.20
C LYS A 259 29.08 16.69 -35.20
N THR A 260 29.79 15.66 -34.75
CA THR A 260 30.98 15.77 -33.90
C THR A 260 32.19 15.36 -34.73
N ALA A 261 33.05 16.32 -35.09
CA ALA A 261 34.25 16.04 -35.87
C ALA A 261 35.30 15.30 -35.02
N LEU A 262 36.03 14.37 -35.66
CA LEU A 262 37.23 13.76 -35.10
C LEU A 262 38.46 14.60 -35.50
N PRO A 263 39.47 14.76 -34.62
CA PRO A 263 39.58 14.20 -33.26
C PRO A 263 38.62 14.86 -32.26
N LEU A 264 38.16 14.08 -31.27
CA LEU A 264 37.24 14.57 -30.24
C LEU A 264 37.85 15.74 -29.47
N THR A 265 37.02 16.74 -29.14
CA THR A 265 37.42 17.79 -28.21
C THR A 265 37.71 17.19 -26.82
N PRO A 266 38.61 17.80 -26.02
CA PRO A 266 38.92 17.30 -24.68
C PRO A 266 37.68 17.12 -23.79
N LYS A 267 36.69 18.00 -23.95
CA LYS A 267 35.42 17.97 -23.20
C LYS A 267 34.55 16.77 -23.59
N THR A 268 34.40 16.47 -24.88
CA THR A 268 33.64 15.30 -25.33
C THR A 268 34.37 13.99 -25.05
N ALA A 269 35.71 13.98 -25.15
CA ALA A 269 36.53 12.83 -24.77
C ALA A 269 36.38 12.48 -23.28
N SER A 270 36.37 13.48 -22.39
CA SER A 270 36.14 13.27 -20.96
C SER A 270 34.74 12.71 -20.66
N LEU A 271 33.71 13.17 -21.37
CA LEU A 271 32.34 12.69 -21.22
C LEU A 271 32.19 11.24 -21.71
N ALA A 272 32.85 10.89 -22.82
CA ALA A 272 32.91 9.53 -23.32
C ALA A 272 33.57 8.58 -22.30
N ALA A 273 34.67 9.02 -21.68
CA ALA A 273 35.38 8.25 -20.65
C ALA A 273 34.55 8.05 -19.36
N SER A 274 33.80 9.06 -18.93
CA SER A 274 32.90 8.92 -17.78
C SER A 274 31.74 7.95 -18.07
N LEU A 275 31.07 8.09 -19.23
CA LEU A 275 30.01 7.16 -19.65
C LEU A 275 30.52 5.72 -19.73
N ALA A 276 31.70 5.50 -20.30
CA ALA A 276 32.29 4.17 -20.40
C ALA A 276 32.63 3.57 -19.02
N THR A 277 33.06 4.41 -18.08
CA THR A 277 33.36 3.98 -16.71
C THR A 277 32.07 3.63 -15.96
N GLU A 278 31.04 4.46 -16.05
CA GLU A 278 29.73 4.22 -15.41
C GLU A 278 29.06 2.95 -15.96
N LEU A 279 29.09 2.76 -17.28
CA LEU A 279 28.53 1.58 -17.94
C LEU A 279 29.30 0.31 -17.54
N ARG A 280 30.64 0.39 -17.43
CA ARG A 280 31.46 -0.72 -16.93
C ARG A 280 31.13 -1.06 -15.47
N LEU A 281 30.95 -0.07 -14.60
CA LEU A 281 30.61 -0.29 -13.20
C LEU A 281 29.23 -0.97 -13.07
N HIS A 282 28.22 -0.48 -13.78
CA HIS A 282 26.87 -1.07 -13.77
C HIS A 282 26.86 -2.51 -14.31
N LEU A 283 27.66 -2.81 -15.35
CA LEU A 283 27.79 -4.18 -15.86
C LEU A 283 28.52 -5.12 -14.88
N ILE A 284 29.40 -4.59 -14.03
CA ILE A 284 30.09 -5.37 -12.99
C ILE A 284 29.16 -5.62 -11.80
N GLU A 285 28.43 -4.59 -11.36
CA GLU A 285 27.44 -4.69 -10.27
C GLU A 285 26.30 -5.65 -10.65
N GLY A 286 25.80 -5.57 -11.88
CA GLY A 286 24.80 -6.50 -12.41
C GLY A 286 25.24 -7.96 -12.45
N ARG A 287 26.53 -8.28 -12.28
CA ARG A 287 27.03 -9.67 -12.15
C ARG A 287 27.10 -10.17 -10.71
N ARG A 288 26.89 -9.31 -9.71
CA ARG A 288 26.94 -9.67 -8.29
C ARG A 288 25.55 -9.75 -7.68
N GLU A 289 24.59 -9.03 -8.24
CA GLU A 289 23.21 -9.00 -7.77
C GLU A 289 22.37 -10.10 -8.45
N THR A 290 21.66 -10.88 -7.65
CA THR A 290 20.79 -11.97 -8.13
C THR A 290 19.34 -11.50 -8.20
N TRP A 291 18.50 -12.25 -8.93
CA TRP A 291 17.04 -12.01 -8.97
C TRP A 291 16.42 -11.88 -7.57
N LEU A 292 16.90 -12.65 -6.58
CA LEU A 292 16.40 -12.65 -5.21
C LEU A 292 16.77 -11.35 -4.47
N TYR A 293 17.96 -10.80 -4.75
CA TYR A 293 18.36 -9.50 -4.20
C TYR A 293 17.44 -8.38 -4.70
N HIS A 294 17.12 -8.36 -6.00
CA HIS A 294 16.20 -7.38 -6.57
C HIS A 294 14.77 -7.57 -6.08
N ALA A 295 14.27 -8.81 -6.06
CA ALA A 295 12.96 -9.13 -5.52
C ALA A 295 12.78 -8.67 -4.06
N VAL A 296 13.82 -8.79 -3.23
CA VAL A 296 13.78 -8.33 -1.83
C VAL A 296 13.94 -6.81 -1.72
N SER A 297 14.91 -6.21 -2.40
CA SER A 297 15.23 -4.79 -2.27
C SER A 297 14.20 -3.85 -2.91
N GLU A 298 13.56 -4.28 -4.00
CA GLU A 298 12.55 -3.49 -4.71
C GLU A 298 11.15 -3.62 -4.10
N SER A 299 10.90 -4.68 -3.34
CA SER A 299 9.62 -4.90 -2.67
C SER A 299 9.47 -4.02 -1.43
N GLU A 300 8.31 -3.37 -1.29
CA GLU A 300 8.03 -2.56 -0.09
C GLU A 300 7.84 -3.45 1.16
N LEU A 301 7.26 -4.64 1.00
CA LEU A 301 7.08 -5.60 2.10
C LEU A 301 8.36 -6.34 2.44
N LEU A 302 9.01 -6.96 1.45
CA LEU A 302 10.17 -7.81 1.69
C LEU A 302 11.38 -6.96 2.10
N GLY A 303 11.60 -5.79 1.51
CA GLY A 303 12.78 -4.97 1.79
C GLY A 303 12.85 -4.43 3.22
N ARG A 304 11.71 -4.36 3.93
CA ARG A 304 11.68 -3.98 5.36
C ARG A 304 11.83 -5.15 6.32
N SER A 305 11.48 -6.35 5.88
CA SER A 305 11.25 -7.50 6.76
C SER A 305 12.20 -8.66 6.50
N VAL A 306 12.87 -8.68 5.34
CA VAL A 306 13.77 -9.75 4.92
C VAL A 306 15.20 -9.22 4.86
N THR A 307 16.10 -9.90 5.56
CA THR A 307 17.54 -9.73 5.44
C THR A 307 18.09 -10.86 4.57
N LEU A 308 18.67 -10.51 3.42
CA LEU A 308 19.25 -11.48 2.48
C LEU A 308 20.76 -11.58 2.67
N VAL A 309 21.28 -12.80 2.79
CA VAL A 309 22.72 -13.12 2.83
C VAL A 309 23.03 -14.09 1.70
N ASP A 310 23.46 -13.57 0.55
CA ASP A 310 23.87 -14.36 -0.63
C ASP A 310 25.25 -13.91 -1.13
N LYS A 311 26.31 -14.26 -0.40
CA LYS A 311 27.68 -13.77 -0.69
C LYS A 311 28.27 -14.34 -1.99
N SER A 312 27.78 -15.49 -2.44
CA SER A 312 28.27 -16.22 -3.60
C SER A 312 27.30 -16.21 -4.78
N ALA A 313 26.27 -15.35 -4.74
CA ALA A 313 25.24 -15.22 -5.77
C ALA A 313 24.58 -16.58 -6.13
N LEU A 314 24.44 -17.49 -5.16
CA LEU A 314 23.92 -18.83 -5.37
C LEU A 314 22.43 -18.81 -5.70
N ALA A 315 21.70 -17.75 -5.33
CA ALA A 315 20.28 -17.62 -5.67
C ALA A 315 20.08 -17.60 -7.19
N GLY A 316 21.05 -17.07 -7.94
CA GLY A 316 21.03 -17.11 -9.39
C GLY A 316 20.98 -18.55 -9.93
N LEU A 317 21.58 -19.51 -9.22
CA LEU A 317 21.66 -20.87 -9.71
C LEU A 317 20.29 -21.55 -9.80
N LEU A 318 19.37 -21.23 -8.89
CA LEU A 318 18.05 -21.86 -8.75
C LEU A 318 17.23 -21.86 -10.04
N ASP A 319 16.47 -22.93 -10.25
CA ASP A 319 15.56 -23.09 -11.38
C ASP A 319 14.25 -22.32 -11.17
N ALA A 320 13.54 -21.98 -12.24
CA ALA A 320 12.28 -21.24 -12.21
C ALA A 320 11.26 -21.71 -11.14
N PRO A 321 10.95 -23.02 -10.98
CA PRO A 321 10.02 -23.48 -9.93
C PRO A 321 10.59 -23.29 -8.51
N GLN A 322 11.90 -23.39 -8.32
CA GLN A 322 12.56 -23.18 -7.02
C GLN A 322 12.57 -21.70 -6.64
N ARG A 323 12.79 -20.82 -7.62
CA ARG A 323 12.70 -19.36 -7.45
C ARG A 323 11.30 -18.94 -7.01
N ASP A 324 10.27 -19.41 -7.72
CA ASP A 324 8.86 -19.12 -7.37
C ASP A 324 8.50 -19.67 -5.99
N GLY A 325 8.93 -20.90 -5.68
CA GLY A 325 8.72 -21.51 -4.37
C GLY A 325 9.34 -20.72 -3.22
N LEU A 326 10.61 -20.31 -3.37
CA LEU A 326 11.37 -19.59 -2.35
C LEU A 326 10.75 -18.22 -2.09
N LEU A 327 10.41 -17.53 -3.16
CA LEU A 327 9.82 -16.20 -3.08
C LEU A 327 8.41 -16.24 -2.50
N SER A 328 7.58 -17.19 -2.94
CA SER A 328 6.25 -17.40 -2.38
C SER A 328 6.30 -17.72 -0.89
N ALA A 329 7.24 -18.58 -0.46
CA ALA A 329 7.43 -18.92 0.94
C ALA A 329 7.87 -17.70 1.77
N ALA A 330 8.87 -16.95 1.29
CA ALA A 330 9.34 -15.72 1.93
C ALA A 330 8.19 -14.70 2.07
N TRP A 331 7.42 -14.51 1.00
CA TRP A 331 6.27 -13.62 0.97
C TRP A 331 5.22 -14.01 2.01
N MET A 332 4.79 -15.27 2.01
CA MET A 332 3.73 -15.75 2.91
C MET A 332 4.15 -15.74 4.38
N LEU A 333 5.44 -15.99 4.65
CA LEU A 333 6.00 -15.85 5.99
C LEU A 333 5.99 -14.40 6.48
N VAL A 334 6.14 -13.40 5.60
CA VAL A 334 6.06 -11.97 5.96
C VAL A 334 4.60 -11.48 5.99
N SER A 335 3.77 -11.89 5.04
CA SER A 335 2.45 -11.31 4.77
C SER A 335 1.32 -11.85 5.64
N ASP A 336 1.57 -12.83 6.51
CA ASP A 336 0.55 -13.43 7.38
C ASP A 336 -0.29 -12.35 8.10
N THR A 337 -1.60 -12.42 7.87
CA THR A 337 -2.55 -11.31 7.93
C THR A 337 -3.07 -11.01 9.33
N ARG A 338 -2.57 -11.69 10.37
CA ARG A 338 -3.04 -11.50 11.75
C ARG A 338 -2.41 -10.24 12.38
N LYS A 339 -3.20 -9.16 12.33
CA LYS A 339 -2.99 -7.75 12.73
C LYS A 339 -2.10 -7.40 13.95
N LYS A 340 -1.67 -8.34 14.80
CA LYS A 340 -0.82 -8.06 15.98
C LYS A 340 0.60 -8.62 15.91
N ALA A 341 0.93 -9.49 14.96
CA ALA A 341 2.26 -10.15 14.89
C ALA A 341 3.25 -9.47 13.91
N ALA A 342 2.80 -8.50 13.11
CA ALA A 342 3.58 -7.96 11.99
C ALA A 342 4.65 -6.93 12.39
N LEU A 343 4.62 -6.34 13.60
CA LEU A 343 5.49 -5.20 13.90
C LEU A 343 6.97 -5.56 14.13
N ASN A 344 7.28 -6.83 14.48
CA ASN A 344 8.63 -7.27 14.84
C ASN A 344 9.07 -8.57 14.12
N ARG A 345 8.42 -8.93 13.01
CA ARG A 345 8.73 -10.17 12.28
C ARG A 345 9.81 -9.88 11.25
N SER A 346 10.99 -10.44 11.46
CA SER A 346 12.10 -10.36 10.52
C SER A 346 12.51 -11.76 10.08
N ILE A 347 12.73 -11.94 8.79
CA ILE A 347 13.21 -13.19 8.20
C ILE A 347 14.64 -12.95 7.72
N THR A 348 15.54 -13.87 8.02
CA THR A 348 16.87 -13.91 7.41
C THR A 348 16.90 -15.08 6.45
N ILE A 349 17.16 -14.81 5.17
CA ILE A 349 17.36 -15.82 4.15
C ILE A 349 18.86 -15.83 3.85
N GLN A 350 19.51 -16.95 4.11
CA GLN A 350 20.91 -17.16 3.84
C GLN A 350 21.08 -18.26 2.80
N LEU A 351 21.88 -17.99 1.78
CA LEU A 351 22.29 -18.98 0.79
C LEU A 351 23.79 -19.25 0.96
N GLY A 352 24.14 -20.52 1.14
CA GLY A 352 25.53 -20.96 1.32
C GLY A 352 26.04 -20.96 2.76
N PRO A 353 27.32 -21.36 2.98
CA PRO A 353 28.29 -21.77 1.95
C PRO A 353 27.99 -23.17 1.40
N LEU A 354 28.42 -23.42 0.16
CA LEU A 354 28.43 -24.79 -0.39
C LEU A 354 29.28 -25.66 0.53
N ALA A 355 28.67 -26.57 1.27
CA ALA A 355 29.42 -27.56 2.02
C ALA A 355 30.11 -28.50 1.01
N PRO A 356 31.40 -28.82 1.16
CA PRO A 356 32.03 -29.85 0.35
C PRO A 356 31.31 -31.16 0.61
N THR A 357 30.47 -31.59 -0.34
CA THR A 357 29.79 -32.88 -0.28
C THR A 357 30.86 -33.96 -0.39
N GLY A 358 31.13 -34.66 0.72
CA GLY A 358 32.15 -35.73 0.79
C GLY A 358 31.87 -36.96 -0.09
N THR A 359 30.73 -36.98 -0.79
CA THR A 359 30.38 -38.03 -1.74
C THR A 359 30.32 -37.45 -3.17
N PRO A 360 31.15 -37.94 -4.10
CA PRO A 360 31.05 -37.58 -5.51
C PRO A 360 29.70 -38.08 -6.03
N ARG A 361 28.82 -37.14 -6.35
CA ARG A 361 27.47 -37.44 -6.82
C ARG A 361 27.48 -37.46 -8.34
N THR A 362 27.06 -38.59 -8.91
CA THR A 362 27.03 -38.88 -10.37
C THR A 362 25.99 -38.07 -11.16
N ASP A 363 25.31 -37.12 -10.51
CA ASP A 363 24.04 -36.54 -10.96
C ASP A 363 24.20 -35.14 -11.60
N HIS A 364 25.44 -34.68 -11.88
CA HIS A 364 25.77 -33.35 -12.46
C HIS A 364 25.02 -32.17 -11.80
N LYS A 365 24.62 -32.33 -10.54
CA LYS A 365 23.81 -31.38 -9.77
C LYS A 365 24.56 -30.92 -8.53
N ILE A 366 24.52 -29.61 -8.30
CA ILE A 366 25.04 -28.94 -7.11
C ILE A 366 23.90 -28.77 -6.11
N ILE A 367 24.19 -28.98 -4.83
CA ILE A 367 23.26 -28.68 -3.75
C ILE A 367 23.52 -27.27 -3.24
N VAL A 368 22.55 -26.38 -3.37
CA VAL A 368 22.55 -25.04 -2.79
C VAL A 368 21.86 -25.11 -1.42
N PRO A 369 22.59 -24.97 -0.30
CA PRO A 369 21.98 -24.91 1.01
C PRO A 369 21.35 -23.54 1.24
N ILE A 370 20.08 -23.53 1.64
CA ILE A 370 19.32 -22.32 1.94
C ILE A 370 18.80 -22.44 3.38
N THR A 371 19.16 -21.47 4.21
CA THR A 371 18.65 -21.36 5.58
C THR A 371 17.69 -20.19 5.67
N ILE A 372 16.48 -20.44 6.14
CA ILE A 372 15.49 -19.41 6.47
C ILE A 372 15.32 -19.38 7.99
N THR A 373 15.74 -18.29 8.62
CA THR A 373 15.57 -18.07 10.07
C THR A 373 14.57 -16.94 10.29
N SER A 374 13.66 -17.09 11.25
CA SER A 374 12.60 -16.10 11.45
C SER A 374 12.40 -15.71 12.91
N SER A 375 12.32 -14.41 13.19
CA SER A 375 12.05 -13.92 14.54
C SER A 375 10.54 -13.93 14.84
N GLY A 376 10.15 -14.53 15.97
CA GLY A 376 8.77 -14.47 16.47
C GLY A 376 7.75 -15.41 15.77
N ILE A 377 8.19 -16.31 14.89
CA ILE A 377 7.34 -17.32 14.24
C ILE A 377 7.50 -18.66 14.95
N ARG A 378 6.42 -19.22 15.48
CA ARG A 378 6.40 -20.62 15.97
C ARG A 378 5.96 -21.55 14.84
N ARG A 379 6.52 -22.76 14.79
CA ARG A 379 6.17 -23.83 13.83
C ARG A 379 4.66 -24.04 13.67
N ASN A 380 3.93 -24.16 14.78
CA ASN A 380 2.47 -24.42 14.77
C ASN A 380 1.62 -23.26 14.21
N ARG A 381 2.25 -22.12 13.88
CA ARG A 381 1.59 -20.96 13.28
C ARG A 381 1.91 -20.81 11.79
N VAL A 382 2.69 -21.72 11.22
CA VAL A 382 3.01 -21.75 9.78
C VAL A 382 1.89 -22.46 9.04
N ASP A 383 1.33 -21.80 8.03
CA ASP A 383 0.26 -22.33 7.21
C ASP A 383 0.75 -23.52 6.34
N PRO A 384 -0.06 -24.58 6.12
CA PRO A 384 0.27 -25.70 5.23
C PRO A 384 0.77 -25.28 3.85
N SER A 385 0.23 -24.18 3.31
CA SER A 385 0.63 -23.66 1.99
C SER A 385 2.07 -23.12 1.96
N ILE A 386 2.62 -22.68 3.10
CA ILE A 386 4.03 -22.28 3.21
C ILE A 386 4.93 -23.52 3.11
N TRP A 387 4.56 -24.63 3.76
CA TRP A 387 5.31 -25.90 3.66
C TRP A 387 5.29 -26.47 2.24
N ALA A 388 4.17 -26.35 1.53
CA ALA A 388 4.08 -26.72 0.13
C ALA A 388 4.98 -25.84 -0.76
N ALA A 389 5.04 -24.53 -0.50
CA ALA A 389 5.94 -23.62 -1.22
C ALA A 389 7.43 -23.94 -0.96
N LEU A 390 7.81 -24.22 0.30
CA LEU A 390 9.16 -24.66 0.67
C LEU A 390 9.53 -25.99 0.00
N GLY A 391 8.58 -26.93 -0.10
CA GLY A 391 8.78 -28.20 -0.79
C GLY A 391 9.04 -28.07 -2.31
N ARG A 392 8.60 -26.98 -2.95
CA ARG A 392 8.93 -26.68 -4.36
C ARG A 392 10.37 -26.21 -4.54
N VAL A 393 11.01 -25.69 -3.49
CA VAL A 393 12.41 -25.23 -3.51
C VAL A 393 13.37 -26.41 -3.44
N GLY A 394 13.09 -27.35 -2.54
CA GLY A 394 13.95 -28.50 -2.30
C GLY A 394 13.53 -29.30 -1.07
N ARG A 395 14.39 -30.24 -0.67
CA ARG A 395 14.17 -31.01 0.54
C ARG A 395 14.44 -30.13 1.75
N TYR A 396 13.48 -29.99 2.64
CA TYR A 396 13.63 -29.13 3.82
C TYR A 396 13.60 -29.94 5.13
N SER A 397 14.32 -29.44 6.13
CA SER A 397 14.20 -29.82 7.53
C SER A 397 13.87 -28.58 8.35
N ASP A 398 13.08 -28.76 9.40
CA ASP A 398 12.62 -27.66 10.24
C ASP A 398 13.03 -27.86 11.70
N SER A 399 13.46 -26.77 12.34
CA SER A 399 13.80 -26.73 13.75
C SER A 399 13.23 -25.47 14.39
N THR A 400 12.95 -25.54 15.69
CA THR A 400 12.49 -24.38 16.47
C THR A 400 13.51 -24.11 17.57
N GLU A 401 14.19 -22.97 17.49
CA GLU A 401 15.20 -22.56 18.47
C GLU A 401 14.78 -21.24 19.10
N GLY A 402 14.64 -21.18 20.43
CA GLY A 402 14.29 -19.93 21.12
C GLY A 402 12.95 -19.28 20.71
N GLY A 403 12.01 -20.05 20.14
CA GLY A 403 10.75 -19.51 19.61
C GLY A 403 10.86 -18.85 18.22
N SER A 404 12.02 -18.99 17.58
CA SER A 404 12.26 -18.72 16.16
C SER A 404 12.13 -20.00 15.34
N LEU A 405 11.52 -19.91 14.16
CA LEU A 405 11.48 -21.00 13.20
C LEU A 405 12.73 -20.90 12.33
N ARG A 406 13.49 -22.00 12.26
CA ARG A 406 14.59 -22.20 11.34
C ARG A 406 14.23 -23.33 10.38
N VAL A 407 14.34 -23.06 9.09
CA VAL A 407 14.15 -24.04 8.02
C VAL A 407 15.44 -24.13 7.23
N ASP A 408 15.99 -25.33 7.13
CA ASP A 408 17.16 -25.62 6.31
C ASP A 408 16.70 -26.41 5.07
N ILE A 409 17.02 -25.91 3.89
CA ILE A 409 16.55 -26.41 2.59
C ILE A 409 17.78 -26.80 1.76
N GLU A 410 17.74 -28.00 1.21
CA GLU A 410 18.69 -28.51 0.23
C GLU A 410 18.05 -28.42 -1.16
N ALA A 411 18.43 -27.40 -1.93
CA ALA A 411 17.99 -27.22 -3.31
C ALA A 411 18.98 -27.87 -4.27
N ALA A 412 18.56 -28.89 -5.01
CA ALA A 412 19.39 -29.50 -6.05
C ALA A 412 19.23 -28.71 -7.36
N VAL A 413 20.35 -28.29 -7.95
CA VAL A 413 20.41 -27.38 -9.10
C VAL A 413 21.43 -27.92 -10.10
N ASP A 414 21.21 -27.69 -11.40
CA ASP A 414 22.15 -28.14 -12.44
C ASP A 414 23.51 -27.42 -12.34
N ASN A 415 24.59 -28.19 -12.50
CA ASN A 415 25.95 -27.68 -12.42
C ASN A 415 26.28 -26.83 -13.65
N PRO A 416 26.60 -25.53 -13.49
CA PRO A 416 26.97 -24.68 -14.62
C PRO A 416 28.31 -25.04 -15.27
N ALA A 417 29.15 -25.86 -14.64
CA ALA A 417 30.42 -26.29 -15.23
C ALA A 417 30.27 -27.38 -16.30
N ASP A 418 29.09 -28.01 -16.40
CA ASP A 418 28.82 -29.13 -17.31
C ASP A 418 27.94 -28.71 -18.52
N VAL A 419 27.66 -27.42 -18.70
CA VAL A 419 26.87 -26.83 -19.80
C VAL A 419 27.75 -26.15 -20.84
#